data_AF-A0A388PF62-F1
#
_entry.id   AF-A0A388PF62-F1
#
_cell.length_a   1.000
_cell.length_b   1.000
_cell.length_c   1.000
_cell.angle_alpha   90.00
_cell.angle_beta   90.00
_cell.angle_gamma   90.00
#
_symmetry.space_group_name_H-M   'P 1'
#
loop_
_entity.id
_entity.type
_entity.pdbx_description
1 polymer ?
#
loop_
_entity_poly.entity_id
_entity_poly.type
_entity_poly.pdbx_seq_one_letter_code
_entity_poly.pdbx_strand_id
1 'polypeptide(L)'
;MIITGDTYIGRTAARSSSEWHSAFGGASSERRRYQSYLACVLGNDSALGFDLVDAEGQAGEGYDVIEVRQCLDLSAVAGTAKVRICLRSGPFNSSPGIPGVSGYYPFGEYRFTLIRYGALRLGNRPRLSDLFELDCAQLFDARGVSITSDSLLLLNVRGHGTSGSIQLVSRSLGLRLLKSYPTIYST
;
A
#
# COMPACT_ATOMS: atom_id res chain seq x y z
N MET A 1 -16.28 -27.84 5.59
CA MET A 1 -15.56 -28.81 4.73
C MET A 1 -14.23 -28.19 4.37
N ILE A 2 -13.17 -28.80 4.90
CA ILE A 2 -11.74 -28.67 4.63
C ILE A 2 -11.22 -27.25 4.32
N ILE A 3 -10.77 -26.60 5.39
CA ILE A 3 -9.74 -25.56 5.38
C ILE A 3 -8.45 -26.24 4.93
N THR A 4 -7.97 -25.94 3.72
CA THR A 4 -6.63 -26.34 3.27
C THR A 4 -6.03 -25.21 2.46
N GLY A 5 -5.03 -24.56 3.03
CA GLY A 5 -4.21 -23.55 2.37
C GLY A 5 -4.00 -22.27 3.15
N ASP A 6 -3.82 -22.34 4.48
CA ASP A 6 -3.24 -21.23 5.23
C ASP A 6 -1.81 -21.03 4.73
N THR A 7 -1.62 -20.10 3.80
CA THR A 7 -0.29 -19.55 3.54
C THR A 7 0.03 -18.63 4.70
N TYR A 8 0.51 -19.22 5.80
CA TYR A 8 1.12 -18.47 6.88
C TYR A 8 2.33 -17.73 6.29
N ILE A 9 2.23 -16.41 6.15
CA ILE A 9 3.43 -15.58 6.10
C ILE A 9 3.99 -15.63 7.52
N GLY A 10 4.83 -16.64 7.77
CA GLY A 10 5.53 -16.81 9.03
C GLY A 10 6.28 -15.54 9.40
N ARG A 11 6.41 -15.29 10.70
CA ARG A 11 7.26 -14.24 11.28
C ARG A 11 8.59 -14.16 10.52
N THR A 12 8.74 -13.19 9.63
CA THR A 12 10.07 -12.70 9.27
C THR A 12 10.58 -11.97 10.50
N ALA A 13 11.28 -12.71 11.36
CA ALA A 13 12.21 -12.12 12.31
C ALA A 13 12.99 -11.03 11.57
N ALA A 14 13.06 -9.84 12.19
CA ALA A 14 13.74 -8.68 11.66
C ALA A 14 15.09 -9.08 11.05
N ARG A 15 15.14 -9.19 9.72
CA ARG A 15 16.40 -9.23 9.01
C ARG A 15 16.88 -7.78 8.93
N SER A 16 18.04 -7.57 9.55
CA SER A 16 18.86 -6.38 9.50
C SER A 16 18.74 -5.66 8.17
N SER A 17 18.65 -4.33 8.21
CA SER A 17 18.54 -3.39 7.08
C SER A 17 19.74 -3.39 6.11
N SER A 18 20.61 -4.40 6.16
CA SER A 18 21.88 -4.47 5.45
C SER A 18 21.98 -5.53 4.35
N GLU A 19 20.93 -6.32 4.07
CA GLU A 19 20.98 -7.41 3.06
C GLU A 19 20.18 -7.16 1.77
N TRP A 20 19.77 -5.92 1.48
CA TRP A 20 19.09 -5.56 0.23
C TRP A 20 20.05 -5.11 -0.88
N HIS A 21 21.11 -5.87 -1.12
CA HIS A 21 21.89 -5.85 -2.37
C HIS A 21 22.28 -7.31 -2.64
N SER A 22 22.12 -7.93 -3.81
CA SER A 22 22.05 -7.46 -5.19
C SER A 22 21.70 -8.67 -6.07
N ALA A 23 20.88 -8.47 -7.10
CA ALA A 23 20.89 -9.34 -8.28
C ALA A 23 20.50 -8.49 -9.50
N PHE A 24 21.53 -7.84 -10.07
CA PHE A 24 21.51 -7.32 -11.44
C PHE A 24 21.95 -8.44 -12.37
N GLY A 25 21.21 -8.67 -13.46
CA GLY A 25 21.64 -9.53 -14.55
C GLY A 25 20.47 -10.12 -15.33
N GLY A 26 20.07 -9.47 -16.42
CA GLY A 26 19.16 -10.04 -17.41
C GLY A 26 18.04 -9.09 -17.83
N ALA A 27 18.20 -8.48 -19.01
CA ALA A 27 17.18 -7.67 -19.66
C ALA A 27 15.88 -8.46 -19.84
N SER A 28 14.82 -8.05 -19.15
CA SER A 28 13.46 -8.13 -19.64
C SER A 28 12.63 -7.03 -18.97
N SER A 29 11.94 -6.28 -19.81
CA SER A 29 10.81 -5.42 -19.47
C SER A 29 9.81 -6.20 -18.59
N GLU A 30 9.12 -5.51 -17.67
CA GLU A 30 8.11 -6.05 -16.73
C GLU A 30 8.64 -6.59 -15.38
N ARG A 31 8.94 -5.68 -14.43
CA ARG A 31 8.84 -5.99 -12.99
C ARG A 31 7.62 -5.30 -12.39
N ARG A 32 6.43 -5.80 -12.73
CA ARG A 32 5.20 -5.52 -11.97
C ARG A 32 5.09 -6.56 -10.86
N ARG A 33 5.13 -6.20 -9.57
CA ARG A 33 4.89 -7.17 -8.49
C ARG A 33 3.40 -7.19 -8.14
N TYR A 34 2.65 -7.93 -8.95
CA TYR A 34 1.29 -8.32 -8.58
C TYR A 34 1.35 -9.51 -7.62
N GLN A 35 0.91 -9.33 -6.38
CA GLN A 35 0.83 -10.42 -5.41
C GLN A 35 -0.63 -10.76 -5.14
N SER A 36 -1.02 -12.00 -5.40
CA SER A 36 -2.38 -12.47 -5.14
C SER A 36 -2.36 -13.58 -4.10
N TYR A 37 -3.16 -13.40 -3.04
CA TYR A 37 -3.35 -14.34 -1.95
C TYR A 37 -4.82 -14.76 -1.88
N LEU A 38 -5.07 -16.00 -1.46
CA LEU A 38 -6.44 -16.44 -1.17
C LEU A 38 -6.96 -15.72 0.07
N ALA A 39 -6.20 -15.76 1.17
CA ALA A 39 -6.43 -15.03 2.40
C ALA A 39 -5.08 -14.50 2.94
N CYS A 40 -5.12 -13.45 3.74
CA CYS A 40 -3.92 -12.84 4.31
C CYS A 40 -4.20 -12.42 5.75
N VAL A 41 -3.33 -12.80 6.68
CA VAL A 41 -3.39 -12.37 8.07
C VAL A 41 -2.17 -11.50 8.36
N LEU A 42 -2.41 -10.28 8.82
CA LEU A 42 -1.37 -9.34 9.18
C LEU A 42 -1.41 -9.10 10.69
N GLY A 43 -0.28 -9.30 11.34
CA GLY A 43 -0.10 -9.03 12.77
C GLY A 43 0.78 -7.80 13.00
N ASN A 44 1.02 -7.49 14.27
CA ASN A 44 1.97 -6.46 14.69
C ASN A 44 3.32 -6.60 13.96
N ASP A 45 3.92 -5.46 13.59
CA ASP A 45 5.23 -5.33 12.96
C ASP A 45 5.37 -5.95 11.56
N SER A 46 4.26 -6.45 10.98
CA SER A 46 4.23 -6.82 9.55
C SER A 46 4.59 -5.61 8.69
N ALA A 47 5.34 -5.84 7.61
CA ALA A 47 5.73 -4.79 6.67
C ALA A 47 5.30 -5.16 5.25
N LEU A 48 4.61 -4.24 4.57
CA LEU A 48 4.18 -4.36 3.19
C LEU A 48 4.90 -3.31 2.34
N GLY A 49 5.63 -3.73 1.32
CA GLY A 49 6.35 -2.83 0.41
C GLY A 49 5.55 -2.53 -0.84
N PHE A 50 5.53 -1.26 -1.25
CA PHE A 50 4.90 -0.81 -2.49
C PHE A 50 5.80 0.15 -3.25
N ASP A 51 6.12 -0.22 -4.50
CA ASP A 51 6.76 0.68 -5.45
C ASP A 51 5.69 1.50 -6.20
N LEU A 52 5.75 2.83 -6.10
CA LEU A 52 4.84 3.78 -6.73
C LEU A 52 5.55 4.48 -7.89
N VAL A 53 5.01 4.41 -9.10
CA VAL A 53 5.67 4.93 -10.32
C VAL A 53 4.85 6.02 -10.99
N ASP A 54 3.52 5.85 -11.07
CA ASP A 54 2.62 6.78 -11.74
C ASP A 54 1.30 6.98 -10.96
N ALA A 55 1.05 8.22 -10.55
CA ALA A 55 -0.17 8.64 -9.86
C ALA A 55 -1.40 8.84 -10.76
N GLU A 56 -1.18 9.09 -12.05
CA GLU A 56 -2.24 9.43 -13.01
C GLU A 56 -2.78 8.20 -13.74
N GLY A 57 -2.10 7.05 -13.63
CA GLY A 57 -2.60 5.77 -14.09
C GLY A 57 -2.69 5.69 -15.62
N GLN A 58 -1.56 5.87 -16.32
CA GLN A 58 -1.44 5.33 -17.66
C GLN A 58 -1.68 3.81 -17.62
N ALA A 59 -2.57 3.29 -18.47
CA ALA A 59 -2.83 1.87 -18.55
C ALA A 59 -1.53 1.13 -18.94
N GLY A 60 -0.97 0.34 -18.02
CA GLY A 60 0.27 -0.40 -18.23
C GLY A 60 1.49 0.13 -17.46
N GLU A 61 1.43 1.33 -16.89
CA GLU A 61 2.42 1.80 -15.91
C GLU A 61 1.80 1.63 -14.51
N GLY A 62 2.24 0.59 -13.80
CA GLY A 62 1.56 0.10 -12.60
C GLY A 62 2.34 0.40 -11.32
N TYR A 63 1.61 0.65 -10.24
CA TYR A 63 2.10 0.51 -8.87
C TYR A 63 1.90 -0.93 -8.37
N ASP A 64 2.64 -1.32 -7.34
CA ASP A 64 2.44 -2.62 -6.70
C ASP A 64 1.05 -2.72 -6.08
N VAL A 65 0.38 -3.86 -6.28
CA VAL A 65 -0.94 -4.16 -5.71
C VAL A 65 -0.91 -5.53 -5.07
N ILE A 66 -1.43 -5.60 -3.85
CA ILE A 66 -1.72 -6.85 -3.18
C ILE A 66 -3.22 -7.17 -3.35
N GLU A 67 -3.54 -8.30 -3.94
CA GLU A 67 -4.90 -8.83 -4.01
C GLU A 67 -5.09 -9.92 -2.95
N VAL A 68 -6.12 -9.78 -2.12
CA VAL A 68 -6.52 -10.77 -1.11
C VAL A 68 -7.93 -11.23 -1.43
N ARG A 69 -8.06 -12.33 -2.17
CA ARG A 69 -9.33 -12.70 -2.83
C ARG A 69 -10.48 -12.97 -1.86
N GLN A 70 -10.19 -13.49 -0.66
CA GLN A 70 -11.21 -13.83 0.34
C GLN A 70 -11.19 -12.89 1.54
N CYS A 71 -10.17 -12.96 2.40
CA CYS A 71 -10.19 -12.24 3.66
C CYS A 71 -8.81 -11.65 4.00
N LEU A 72 -8.78 -10.34 4.22
CA LEU A 72 -7.68 -9.63 4.88
C LEU A 72 -8.01 -9.51 6.37
N ASP A 73 -7.28 -10.24 7.20
CA ASP A 73 -7.47 -10.29 8.65
C ASP A 73 -6.38 -9.49 9.38
N LEU A 74 -6.81 -8.43 10.06
CA LEU A 74 -6.00 -7.54 10.89
C LEU A 74 -6.36 -7.69 12.38
N SER A 75 -7.16 -8.69 12.76
CA SER A 75 -7.62 -8.85 14.15
C SER A 75 -6.49 -9.13 15.14
N ALA A 76 -5.34 -9.57 14.64
CA ALA A 76 -4.13 -9.82 15.43
C ALA A 76 -3.32 -8.53 15.71
N VAL A 77 -3.67 -7.40 15.11
CA VAL A 77 -2.99 -6.11 15.35
C VAL A 77 -3.51 -5.49 16.65
N ALA A 78 -2.63 -5.37 17.64
CA ALA A 78 -2.98 -4.97 19.00
C ALA A 78 -1.89 -4.10 19.65
N GLY A 79 -2.28 -3.30 20.65
CA GLY A 79 -1.39 -2.36 21.33
C GLY A 79 -0.92 -1.19 20.46
N THR A 80 0.28 -0.67 20.71
CA THR A 80 0.84 0.45 19.95
C THR A 80 1.52 0.03 18.64
N ALA A 81 1.78 -1.27 18.46
CA ALA A 81 2.40 -1.80 17.25
C ALA A 81 1.41 -1.83 16.08
N LYS A 82 1.86 -1.38 14.92
CA LYS A 82 1.06 -1.27 13.68
C LYS A 82 1.71 -2.08 12.56
N VAL A 83 0.93 -2.35 11.52
CA VAL A 83 1.44 -2.84 10.24
C VAL A 83 2.06 -1.67 9.50
N ARG A 84 3.31 -1.82 9.05
CA ARG A 84 4.00 -0.78 8.28
C ARG A 84 3.72 -0.95 6.79
N ILE A 85 3.28 0.12 6.15
CA ILE A 85 3.20 0.25 4.69
C ILE A 85 4.42 1.06 4.27
N CYS A 86 5.42 0.36 3.73
CA CYS A 86 6.65 0.95 3.21
C CYS A 86 6.43 1.39 1.77
N LEU A 87 6.44 2.70 1.55
CA LEU A 87 6.23 3.32 0.25
C LEU A 87 7.58 3.73 -0.35
N ARG A 88 7.80 3.37 -1.61
CA ARG A 88 8.99 3.74 -2.36
C ARG A 88 8.59 4.36 -3.69
N SER A 89 9.28 5.44 -4.09
CA SER A 89 9.19 5.92 -5.47
C SER A 89 9.98 5.00 -6.40
N GLY A 90 9.33 4.53 -7.44
CA GLY A 90 10.02 3.88 -8.55
C GLY A 90 10.89 4.87 -9.35
N PRO A 91 11.70 4.36 -10.28
CA PRO A 91 12.43 5.21 -11.21
C PRO A 91 11.45 5.92 -12.15
N PHE A 92 11.58 7.24 -12.27
CA PHE A 92 10.80 8.05 -13.22
C PHE A 92 11.61 8.29 -14.50
N ASN A 93 10.99 8.08 -15.66
CA ASN A 93 11.67 8.02 -16.96
C ASN A 93 12.12 9.39 -17.52
N SER A 94 11.84 10.52 -16.86
CA SER A 94 12.12 11.85 -17.44
C SER A 94 13.53 12.39 -17.17
N SER A 95 14.38 11.70 -16.41
CA SER A 95 15.79 12.09 -16.16
C SER A 95 16.60 10.87 -15.74
N PRO A 96 17.89 10.73 -16.12
CA PRO A 96 18.69 9.57 -15.75
C PRO A 96 18.94 9.54 -14.24
N GLY A 97 18.16 8.72 -13.51
CA GLY A 97 18.55 8.21 -12.20
C GLY A 97 18.00 8.90 -10.95
N ILE A 98 17.04 9.83 -11.06
CA ILE A 98 16.38 10.42 -9.88
C ILE A 98 15.09 9.63 -9.55
N PRO A 99 14.95 9.06 -8.34
CA PRO A 99 13.70 8.42 -7.93
C PRO A 99 12.57 9.44 -7.78
N GLY A 100 11.36 9.11 -8.22
CA GLY A 100 10.20 10.01 -8.16
C GLY A 100 8.91 9.35 -8.65
N VAL A 101 7.77 9.88 -8.22
CA VAL A 101 6.44 9.43 -8.70
C VAL A 101 5.92 10.44 -9.73
N SER A 102 5.62 9.97 -10.94
CA SER A 102 5.02 10.81 -11.99
C SER A 102 3.71 11.43 -11.50
N GLY A 103 3.46 12.70 -11.84
CA GLY A 103 2.23 13.40 -11.45
C GLY A 103 2.13 13.74 -9.96
N TYR A 104 3.07 13.27 -9.13
CA TYR A 104 3.13 13.62 -7.72
C TYR A 104 3.79 14.98 -7.56
N TYR A 105 2.94 16.01 -7.45
CA TYR A 105 3.33 17.37 -7.10
C TYR A 105 2.75 17.72 -5.72
N PRO A 106 3.39 18.61 -4.94
CA PRO A 106 2.87 19.01 -3.61
C PRO A 106 1.46 19.63 -3.64
N PHE A 107 0.95 19.97 -4.83
CA PHE A 107 -0.39 20.52 -5.06
C PHE A 107 -1.31 19.58 -5.85
N GLY A 108 -0.83 18.39 -6.24
CA GLY A 108 -1.57 17.42 -7.03
C GLY A 108 -2.48 16.54 -6.19
N GLU A 109 -3.52 16.00 -6.83
CA GLU A 109 -4.39 14.99 -6.25
C GLU A 109 -4.08 13.63 -6.86
N TYR A 110 -3.71 12.68 -6.02
CA TYR A 110 -3.29 11.35 -6.45
C TYR A 110 -3.99 10.27 -5.63
N ARG A 111 -4.07 9.08 -6.23
CA ARG A 111 -4.79 7.93 -5.69
C ARG A 111 -4.17 6.63 -6.17
N PHE A 112 -3.76 5.78 -5.23
CA PHE A 112 -3.20 4.45 -5.47
C PHE A 112 -4.00 3.39 -4.73
N THR A 113 -4.24 2.23 -5.35
CA THR A 113 -4.93 1.10 -4.71
C THR A 113 -3.92 0.09 -4.16
N LEU A 114 -3.49 0.25 -2.92
CA LEU A 114 -2.45 -0.63 -2.36
C LEU A 114 -2.93 -2.07 -2.19
N ILE A 115 -4.14 -2.26 -1.64
CA ILE A 115 -4.66 -3.60 -1.34
C ILE A 115 -6.09 -3.72 -1.83
N ARG A 116 -6.41 -4.78 -2.57
CA ARG A 116 -7.78 -5.21 -2.87
C ARG A 116 -8.13 -6.40 -2.00
N TYR A 117 -9.33 -6.44 -1.44
CA TYR A 117 -9.75 -7.53 -0.57
C TYR A 117 -11.19 -7.98 -0.81
N GLY A 118 -11.48 -9.27 -0.59
CA GLY A 118 -12.84 -9.83 -0.63
C GLY A 118 -13.66 -9.58 0.66
N ALA A 119 -12.99 -9.49 1.80
CA ALA A 119 -13.53 -9.17 3.11
C ALA A 119 -12.41 -8.58 3.99
N LEU A 120 -12.79 -7.72 4.93
CA LEU A 120 -11.86 -7.06 5.85
C LEU A 120 -12.29 -7.33 7.30
N ARG A 121 -11.39 -7.88 8.10
CA ARG A 121 -11.60 -8.10 9.53
C ARG A 121 -10.64 -7.23 10.33
N LEU A 122 -11.17 -6.27 11.10
CA LEU A 122 -10.38 -5.27 11.83
C LEU A 122 -10.25 -5.55 13.34
N GLY A 123 -10.87 -6.63 13.83
CA GLY A 123 -10.97 -6.90 15.27
C GLY A 123 -11.68 -5.77 16.02
N ASN A 124 -11.12 -5.34 17.15
CA ASN A 124 -11.69 -4.29 18.01
C ASN A 124 -11.32 -2.86 17.57
N ARG A 125 -10.65 -2.68 16.42
CA ARG A 125 -10.20 -1.37 15.93
C ARG A 125 -11.04 -0.92 14.75
N PRO A 126 -11.78 0.20 14.86
CA PRO A 126 -12.66 0.62 13.79
C PRO A 126 -11.93 1.37 12.65
N ARG A 127 -10.68 1.82 12.84
CA ARG A 127 -9.98 2.73 11.91
C ARG A 127 -8.68 2.13 11.38
N LEU A 128 -8.37 2.35 10.11
CA LEU A 128 -7.10 1.92 9.51
C LEU A 128 -5.91 2.65 10.13
N SER A 129 -6.07 3.92 10.52
CA SER A 129 -5.03 4.69 11.21
C SER A 129 -4.51 4.03 12.49
N ASP A 130 -5.33 3.20 13.13
CA ASP A 130 -4.97 2.49 14.36
C ASP A 130 -4.25 1.16 14.05
N LEU A 131 -4.30 0.72 12.80
CA LEU A 131 -3.78 -0.56 12.34
C LEU A 131 -2.52 -0.41 11.48
N PHE A 132 -2.41 0.71 10.76
CA PHE A 132 -1.35 0.97 9.79
C PHE A 132 -0.52 2.20 10.11
N GLU A 133 0.76 2.11 9.79
CA GLU A 133 1.71 3.21 9.78
C GLU A 133 2.31 3.33 8.37
N LEU A 134 2.48 4.56 7.89
CA LEU A 134 3.13 4.83 6.61
C LEU A 134 4.62 5.09 6.84
N ASP A 135 5.46 4.25 6.26
CA ASP A 135 6.89 4.51 6.14
C ASP A 135 7.17 5.13 4.77
N CYS A 136 7.46 6.43 4.77
CA CYS A 136 7.69 7.23 3.57
C CYS A 136 9.18 7.57 3.37
N ALA A 137 10.09 6.89 4.06
CA ALA A 137 11.52 7.22 4.03
C ALA A 137 12.14 7.18 2.62
N GLN A 138 11.51 6.44 1.69
CA GLN A 138 11.96 6.29 0.31
C GLN A 138 10.95 6.83 -0.72
N LEU A 139 10.03 7.69 -0.27
CA LEU A 139 8.99 8.26 -1.10
C LEU A 139 9.33 9.72 -1.46
N PHE A 140 9.38 9.99 -2.75
CA PHE A 140 9.80 11.25 -3.36
C PHE A 140 8.84 11.68 -4.48
N ASP A 141 8.62 12.98 -4.58
CA ASP A 141 7.82 13.61 -5.63
C ASP A 141 8.55 13.58 -6.99
N ALA A 142 7.91 14.02 -8.07
CA ALA A 142 8.52 14.02 -9.41
C ALA A 142 9.80 14.88 -9.53
N ARG A 143 10.09 15.72 -8.54
CA ARG A 143 11.29 16.59 -8.46
C ARG A 143 12.34 16.03 -7.50
N GLY A 144 12.12 14.84 -6.93
CA GLY A 144 13.01 14.21 -5.95
C GLY A 144 12.87 14.76 -4.53
N VAL A 145 11.81 15.51 -4.22
CA VAL A 145 11.56 16.03 -2.86
C VAL A 145 10.84 14.97 -2.03
N SER A 146 11.32 14.72 -0.81
CA SER A 146 10.70 13.75 0.09
C SER A 146 9.24 14.09 0.41
N ILE A 147 8.41 13.06 0.42
CA ILE A 147 6.99 13.12 0.74
C ILE A 147 6.80 12.61 2.17
N THR A 148 6.10 13.37 3.00
CA THR A 148 5.81 12.98 4.38
C THR A 148 4.47 12.28 4.50
N SER A 149 4.33 11.40 5.50
CA SER A 149 3.08 10.70 5.81
C SER A 149 1.92 11.66 6.13
N ASP A 150 2.21 12.85 6.67
CA ASP A 150 1.20 13.88 6.95
C ASP A 150 0.50 14.42 5.70
N SER A 151 1.17 14.33 4.54
CA SER A 151 0.59 14.73 3.25
C SER A 151 -0.32 13.66 2.63
N LEU A 152 -0.39 12.49 3.25
CA LEU A 152 -1.06 11.29 2.76
C LEU A 152 -2.25 10.90 3.66
N LEU A 153 -3.16 10.12 3.08
CA LEU A 153 -4.24 9.49 3.82
C LEU A 153 -4.47 8.07 3.31
N LEU A 154 -4.64 7.12 4.23
CA LEU A 154 -5.16 5.80 3.90
C LEU A 154 -6.67 5.83 4.00
N LEU A 155 -7.33 5.37 2.95
CA LEU A 155 -8.77 5.23 2.89
C LEU A 155 -9.13 3.77 2.68
N ASN A 156 -10.05 3.31 3.51
CA ASN A 156 -10.84 2.14 3.21
C ASN A 156 -11.96 2.53 2.24
N VAL A 157 -12.02 1.85 1.10
CA VAL A 157 -13.03 2.07 0.07
C VAL A 157 -13.90 0.82 -0.01
N ARG A 158 -15.16 0.97 0.36
CA ARG A 158 -16.14 -0.12 0.32
C ARG A 158 -16.52 -0.44 -1.12
N GLY A 159 -16.41 -1.72 -1.47
CA GLY A 159 -16.96 -2.29 -2.70
C GLY A 159 -18.36 -2.84 -2.46
N HIS A 160 -18.80 -3.70 -3.38
CA HIS A 160 -20.05 -4.44 -3.20
C HIS A 160 -19.90 -5.54 -2.14
N GLY A 161 -20.89 -5.66 -1.25
CA GLY A 161 -20.90 -6.65 -0.18
C GLY A 161 -19.80 -6.39 0.85
N THR A 162 -18.97 -7.40 1.12
CA THR A 162 -17.85 -7.32 2.07
C THR A 162 -16.53 -6.88 1.43
N SER A 163 -16.48 -6.79 0.10
CA SER A 163 -15.27 -6.48 -0.64
C SER A 163 -14.91 -5.00 -0.55
N GLY A 164 -13.68 -4.68 -0.91
CA GLY A 164 -13.22 -3.30 -0.95
C GLY A 164 -11.74 -3.19 -1.27
N SER A 165 -11.20 -2.01 -0.97
CA SER A 165 -9.78 -1.75 -1.14
C SER A 165 -9.24 -0.76 -0.14
N ILE A 166 -7.97 -0.91 0.23
CA ILE A 166 -7.20 0.09 0.94
C ILE A 166 -6.46 0.92 -0.09
N GLN A 167 -6.67 2.23 -0.04
CA GLN A 167 -6.12 3.16 -1.00
C GLN A 167 -5.30 4.24 -0.31
N LEU A 168 -4.21 4.61 -0.95
CA LEU A 168 -3.39 5.76 -0.57
C LEU A 168 -3.82 6.95 -1.42
N VAL A 169 -4.16 8.06 -0.78
CA VAL A 169 -4.55 9.29 -1.48
C VAL A 169 -3.83 10.49 -0.90
N SER A 170 -3.81 11.59 -1.66
CA SER A 170 -3.41 12.88 -1.11
C SER A 170 -4.37 13.30 0.00
N ARG A 171 -3.85 13.94 1.05
CA ARG A 171 -4.66 14.36 2.21
C ARG A 171 -5.82 15.26 1.79
N SER A 172 -5.57 16.21 0.89
CA SER A 172 -6.60 17.14 0.37
C SER A 172 -7.72 16.39 -0.34
N LEU A 173 -7.39 15.47 -1.25
CA LEU A 173 -8.37 14.63 -1.94
C LEU A 173 -9.13 13.76 -0.94
N GLY A 174 -8.41 13.10 -0.03
CA GLY A 174 -8.99 12.18 0.93
C GLY A 174 -10.03 12.84 1.85
N LEU A 175 -9.73 14.03 2.36
CA LEU A 175 -10.68 14.81 3.17
C LEU A 175 -11.93 15.20 2.38
N ARG A 176 -11.81 15.56 1.10
CA ARG A 176 -12.97 15.86 0.24
C ARG A 176 -13.80 14.61 -0.06
N LEU A 177 -13.16 13.46 -0.30
CA LEU A 177 -13.85 12.19 -0.54
C LEU A 177 -14.63 11.73 0.70
N LEU A 178 -14.02 11.79 1.88
CA LEU A 178 -14.70 11.48 3.15
C LEU A 178 -15.91 12.37 3.39
N LYS A 179 -15.80 13.67 3.08
CA LYS A 179 -16.92 14.62 3.21
C LYS A 179 -18.04 14.34 2.21
N SER A 180 -17.68 14.02 0.97
CA SER A 180 -18.65 13.89 -0.13
C SER A 180 -19.32 12.51 -0.16
N TYR A 181 -18.61 11.46 0.27
CA TYR A 181 -19.03 10.06 0.15
C TYR A 181 -18.71 9.24 1.42
N PRO A 182 -19.22 9.63 2.60
CA PRO A 182 -18.88 9.00 3.88
C PRO A 182 -19.34 7.55 4.03
N THR A 183 -20.25 7.09 3.16
CA THR A 183 -20.71 5.69 3.13
C THR A 183 -19.77 4.77 2.35
N ILE A 184 -18.95 5.34 1.46
CA ILE A 184 -18.01 4.62 0.59
C ILE A 184 -16.60 4.66 1.18
N TYR A 185 -16.19 5.81 1.70
CA TYR A 185 -14.85 6.03 2.22
C TYR A 185 -14.84 6.12 3.74
N SER A 186 -13.87 5.45 4.37
CA SER A 186 -13.56 5.64 5.79
C SER A 186 -12.04 5.61 6.02
N THR A 187 -11.58 6.19 7.11
CA THR A 187 -10.17 6.16 7.53
C THR A 187 -9.85 4.95 8.40
#